data_AF-A0A2H3D0U5-F1
#
_entry.id   AF-A0A2H3D0U5-F1
#
_cell.length_a   1.000
_cell.length_b   1.000
_cell.length_c   1.000
_cell.angle_alpha   90.00
_cell.angle_beta   90.00
_cell.angle_gamma   90.00
#
_symmetry.space_group_name_H-M   'P 1'
#
loop_
_entity.id
_entity.type
_entity.pdbx_description
1 polymer ?
#
loop_
_entity_poly.entity_id
_entity_poly.type
_entity_poly.pdbx_seq_one_letter_code
_entity_poly.pdbx_strand_id
1 'polypeptide(L)'
;MDKKNHTAMWTLINGYEWPIPILKDVNLNLIHIKMLNLGLEYTYHAWTLQEVGFKRVIAGDTLDGPLHGECNGGKYETELLTRFHKQLQSMHDMAFDVCEVLDEMQKWVSMNPMDKIAGLAFLVKCDTIPPYHESESLKHAWAALVNVMDKRWWVRFFLCAEPGNTGKKWQISWDQVMMKPLPAFSKYCLNVHWDETEDEDWCNAEGVEGLVLGLAVVEEGDQHGVLIVKDKGGIEHRFEITATHMSPIPEDTYMMIDTNGSESSPHCGWVVGRSLSGGKFEKVSMLIISGAEQSKLRGLGITEERQYILI
;
A
#
# COMPACT_ATOMS: atom_id res chain seq x y z
N MET A 1 -42.74 12.79 6.82
CA MET A 1 -41.42 13.45 6.75
C MET A 1 -41.65 14.88 6.28
N ASP A 2 -41.33 15.87 7.12
CA ASP A 2 -41.67 17.28 6.90
C ASP A 2 -40.68 17.92 5.90
N LYS A 3 -41.17 18.37 4.74
CA LYS A 3 -40.36 18.91 3.62
C LYS A 3 -39.72 20.29 3.94
N LYS A 4 -39.89 20.83 5.14
CA LYS A 4 -39.50 22.22 5.48
C LYS A 4 -38.02 22.42 5.85
N ASN A 5 -37.29 21.35 6.18
CA ASN A 5 -35.95 21.46 6.76
C ASN A 5 -34.78 21.28 5.78
N HIS A 6 -35.05 21.16 4.47
CA HIS A 6 -34.00 21.00 3.46
C HIS A 6 -33.92 22.20 2.50
N THR A 7 -32.71 22.60 2.14
CA THR A 7 -32.37 23.53 1.05
C THR A 7 -31.78 22.73 -0.10
N ALA A 8 -32.18 23.05 -1.33
CA ALA A 8 -31.65 22.41 -2.52
C ALA A 8 -30.41 23.18 -2.98
N MET A 9 -29.25 22.51 -3.05
CA MET A 9 -27.97 23.11 -3.43
C MET A 9 -27.48 22.51 -4.74
N TRP A 10 -27.05 23.36 -5.66
CA TRP A 10 -26.41 22.95 -6.90
C TRP A 10 -24.92 22.73 -6.64
N THR A 11 -24.41 21.56 -6.97
CA THR A 11 -23.04 21.17 -6.64
C THR A 11 -22.32 20.62 -7.86
N LEU A 12 -20.99 20.72 -7.86
CA LEU A 12 -20.13 20.08 -8.88
C LEU A 12 -20.26 18.55 -8.90
N ILE A 13 -20.73 17.95 -7.81
CA ILE A 13 -20.88 16.51 -7.58
C ILE A 13 -21.66 15.80 -8.70
N ASN A 14 -22.58 16.51 -9.37
CA ASN A 14 -23.33 15.98 -10.51
C ASN A 14 -23.26 16.90 -11.74
N GLY A 15 -22.17 17.65 -11.90
CA GLY A 15 -22.01 18.56 -13.03
C GLY A 15 -23.08 19.66 -13.10
N TYR A 16 -23.67 20.04 -11.96
CA TYR A 16 -24.80 20.97 -11.87
C TYR A 16 -26.08 20.49 -12.61
N GLU A 17 -26.26 19.19 -12.78
CA GLU A 17 -27.42 18.65 -13.52
C GLU A 17 -28.72 18.59 -12.70
N TRP A 18 -28.63 18.42 -11.37
CA TRP A 18 -29.79 18.54 -10.47
C TRP A 18 -29.42 19.02 -9.05
N PRO A 19 -30.34 19.63 -8.28
CA PRO A 19 -30.00 20.13 -6.95
C PRO A 19 -30.13 19.04 -5.87
N ILE A 20 -29.15 18.96 -4.96
CA ILE A 20 -29.11 17.97 -3.86
C ILE A 20 -29.76 18.58 -2.60
N PRO A 21 -30.67 17.88 -1.90
CA PRO A 21 -31.31 18.38 -0.68
C PRO A 21 -30.40 18.26 0.55
N ILE A 22 -30.04 19.38 1.16
CA ILE A 22 -29.19 19.51 2.36
C ILE A 22 -29.99 20.13 3.50
N LEU A 23 -29.76 19.74 4.75
CA LEU A 23 -30.46 20.33 5.91
C LEU A 23 -30.12 21.83 6.07
N LYS A 24 -31.16 22.67 6.23
CA LYS A 24 -31.08 24.15 6.23
C LYS A 24 -30.08 24.77 7.20
N ASP A 25 -29.79 24.07 8.30
CA ASP A 25 -28.96 24.57 9.40
C ASP A 25 -27.68 23.75 9.62
N VAL A 26 -27.36 22.84 8.70
CA VAL A 26 -26.14 22.03 8.76
C VAL A 26 -25.11 22.62 7.81
N ASN A 27 -24.15 23.36 8.37
CA ASN A 27 -22.94 23.70 7.64
C ASN A 27 -22.00 22.49 7.70
N LEU A 28 -21.98 21.71 6.62
CA LEU A 28 -21.16 20.50 6.49
C LEU A 28 -19.67 20.78 6.77
N ASN A 29 -19.17 21.97 6.40
CA ASN A 29 -17.79 22.39 6.68
C ASN A 29 -17.53 22.56 8.18
N LEU A 30 -18.50 23.05 8.96
CA LEU A 30 -18.38 23.20 10.41
C LEU A 30 -18.43 21.85 11.16
N ILE A 31 -19.22 20.89 10.68
CA ILE A 31 -19.23 19.52 11.22
C ILE A 31 -17.89 18.84 10.91
N HIS A 32 -17.40 18.99 9.68
CA HIS A 32 -16.13 18.45 9.21
C HIS A 32 -14.95 18.97 10.05
N ILE A 33 -14.84 20.29 10.24
CA ILE A 33 -13.73 20.87 11.00
C ILE A 33 -13.81 20.52 12.49
N LYS A 34 -15.01 20.34 13.04
CA LYS A 34 -15.20 19.91 14.43
C LYS A 34 -14.83 18.45 14.65
N MET A 35 -15.01 17.58 13.64
CA MET A 35 -14.63 16.16 13.71
C MET A 35 -13.14 15.91 13.51
N LEU A 36 -12.47 16.69 12.65
CA LEU A 36 -11.01 16.72 12.55
C LEU A 36 -10.35 17.10 13.89
N ASN A 37 -10.92 18.07 14.61
CA ASN A 37 -10.43 18.45 15.95
C ASN A 37 -10.65 17.39 17.04
N LEU A 38 -11.56 16.43 16.84
CA LEU A 38 -11.85 15.35 17.79
C LEU A 38 -10.97 14.10 17.57
N GLY A 39 -10.00 14.15 16.65
CA GLY A 39 -9.11 13.02 16.36
C GLY A 39 -9.80 11.87 15.62
N LEU A 40 -10.99 12.11 15.06
CA LEU A 40 -11.72 11.15 14.21
C LEU A 40 -11.25 11.24 12.74
N GLU A 41 -9.96 11.55 12.54
CA GLU A 41 -9.34 12.00 11.29
C GLU A 41 -9.44 11.02 10.12
N TYR A 42 -9.76 9.74 10.34
CA TYR A 42 -9.78 8.74 9.26
C TYR A 42 -11.17 8.19 8.94
N THR A 43 -12.13 8.33 9.87
CA THR A 43 -13.40 7.58 9.84
C THR A 43 -14.43 8.09 8.82
N TYR A 44 -14.33 9.34 8.36
CA TYR A 44 -15.30 9.95 7.43
C TYR A 44 -14.68 10.63 6.19
N HIS A 45 -13.35 10.55 6.01
CA HIS A 45 -12.67 11.16 4.84
C HIS A 45 -13.02 10.49 3.50
N ALA A 46 -13.44 9.23 3.51
CA ALA A 46 -13.99 8.57 2.33
C ALA A 46 -15.30 9.23 1.81
N TRP A 47 -16.01 9.97 2.68
CA TRP A 47 -17.27 10.65 2.34
C TRP A 47 -17.09 12.13 1.98
N THR A 48 -15.95 12.76 2.27
CA THR A 48 -15.71 14.19 2.01
C THR A 48 -14.76 14.47 0.85
N LEU A 49 -14.13 13.44 0.27
CA LEU A 49 -13.19 13.56 -0.83
C LEU A 49 -13.72 12.78 -2.05
N GLN A 50 -14.76 13.29 -2.71
CA GLN A 50 -15.49 12.52 -3.73
C GLN A 50 -14.90 12.56 -5.14
N GLU A 51 -13.82 13.31 -5.40
CA GLU A 51 -13.19 13.32 -6.72
C GLU A 51 -11.81 12.64 -6.70
N VAL A 52 -11.69 11.61 -7.55
CA VAL A 52 -10.52 10.75 -7.66
C VAL A 52 -9.72 11.19 -8.88
N GLY A 53 -8.47 11.59 -8.64
CA GLY A 53 -7.52 12.04 -9.65
C GLY A 53 -6.31 12.70 -9.00
N PHE A 54 -5.32 13.12 -9.80
CA PHE A 54 -4.16 13.89 -9.29
C PHE A 54 -4.60 15.20 -8.59
N LYS A 55 -5.82 15.68 -8.89
CA LYS A 55 -6.49 16.79 -8.23
C LYS A 55 -7.63 16.25 -7.38
N ARG A 56 -7.46 16.30 -6.06
CA ARG A 56 -8.50 15.99 -5.07
C ARG A 56 -9.38 17.23 -4.90
N VAL A 57 -10.70 17.06 -4.94
CA VAL A 57 -11.66 18.13 -4.68
C VAL A 57 -12.43 17.81 -3.40
N ILE A 58 -12.59 18.82 -2.54
CA ILE A 58 -13.36 18.68 -1.29
C ILE A 58 -14.84 18.72 -1.66
N ALA A 59 -15.55 17.64 -1.33
CA ALA A 59 -16.98 17.56 -1.56
C ALA A 59 -17.72 18.58 -0.68
N GLY A 60 -18.62 19.35 -1.30
CA GLY A 60 -19.35 20.42 -0.61
C GLY A 60 -18.59 21.74 -0.53
N ASP A 61 -17.43 21.85 -1.19
CA ASP A 61 -16.79 23.14 -1.44
C ASP A 61 -17.59 23.94 -2.47
N THR A 62 -17.83 25.22 -2.15
CA THR A 62 -18.62 26.15 -2.97
C THR A 62 -17.87 27.45 -3.02
N LEU A 63 -17.97 28.22 -4.12
CA LEU A 63 -17.26 29.51 -4.28
C LEU A 63 -17.45 30.49 -3.12
N ASP A 64 -18.63 30.48 -2.47
CA ASP A 64 -18.95 31.32 -1.30
C ASP A 64 -18.71 30.59 0.05
N GLY A 65 -18.04 29.45 -0.01
CA GLY A 65 -17.78 28.58 1.13
C GLY A 65 -16.65 29.13 2.01
N PRO A 66 -16.64 28.77 3.31
CA PRO A 66 -15.63 29.24 4.25
C PRO A 66 -14.19 28.80 3.90
N LEU A 67 -14.03 27.87 2.95
CA LEU A 67 -12.73 27.41 2.42
C LEU A 67 -12.08 28.43 1.47
N HIS A 68 -12.86 29.32 0.85
CA HIS A 68 -12.34 30.38 -0.02
C HIS A 68 -12.25 31.75 0.67
N GLY A 69 -12.42 31.81 2.00
CA GLY A 69 -12.30 33.04 2.77
C GLY A 69 -10.91 33.68 2.62
N GLU A 70 -10.85 35.01 2.67
CA GLU A 70 -9.61 35.76 2.50
C GLU A 70 -8.52 35.33 3.51
N CYS A 71 -7.34 34.99 2.99
CA CYS A 71 -6.18 34.62 3.78
C CYS A 71 -5.20 35.80 3.85
N ASN A 72 -5.17 36.47 5.00
CA ASN A 72 -4.29 37.62 5.23
C ASN A 72 -3.07 37.18 6.03
N GLY A 73 -1.92 37.07 5.36
CA GLY A 73 -0.65 36.70 6.00
C GLY A 73 -0.63 35.30 6.63
N GLY A 74 -1.38 34.34 6.05
CA GLY A 74 -1.45 32.95 6.52
C GLY A 74 -2.51 32.70 7.60
N LYS A 75 -3.37 33.68 7.91
CA LYS A 75 -4.51 33.52 8.81
C LYS A 75 -5.82 33.75 8.06
N TYR A 76 -6.72 32.80 8.21
CA TYR A 76 -8.09 32.87 7.72
C TYR A 76 -8.98 33.58 8.75
N GLU A 77 -10.21 33.91 8.35
CA GLU A 77 -11.21 34.61 9.19
C GLU A 77 -11.39 33.96 10.58
N THR A 78 -11.21 32.65 10.67
CA THR A 78 -11.19 31.93 11.96
C THR A 78 -9.88 31.17 12.18
N GLU A 79 -9.47 31.08 13.45
CA GLU A 79 -8.34 30.24 13.89
C GLU A 79 -8.55 28.77 13.49
N LEU A 80 -9.81 28.33 13.53
CA LEU A 80 -10.26 27.01 13.13
C LEU A 80 -10.02 26.74 11.62
N LEU A 81 -10.35 27.69 10.75
CA LEU A 81 -10.03 27.61 9.31
C LEU A 81 -8.52 27.65 9.06
N THR A 82 -7.79 28.41 9.86
CA THR A 82 -6.32 28.48 9.77
C THR A 82 -5.67 27.14 10.11
N ARG A 83 -6.13 26.49 11.18
CA ARG A 83 -5.68 25.15 11.55
C ARG A 83 -6.04 24.11 10.48
N PHE A 84 -7.26 24.18 9.94
CA PHE A 84 -7.71 23.29 8.88
C PHE A 84 -6.82 23.38 7.64
N HIS A 85 -6.57 24.59 7.11
CA HIS A 85 -5.72 24.75 5.93
C HIS A 85 -4.26 24.34 6.19
N LYS A 86 -3.75 24.59 7.40
CA LYS A 86 -2.42 24.13 7.80
C LYS A 86 -2.32 22.59 7.82
N GLN A 87 -3.34 21.91 8.35
CA GLN A 87 -3.42 20.45 8.33
C GLN A 87 -3.57 19.91 6.90
N LEU A 88 -4.47 20.50 6.10
CA LEU A 88 -4.69 20.10 4.71
C LEU A 88 -3.43 20.24 3.84
N GLN A 89 -2.70 21.35 3.98
CA GLN A 89 -1.44 21.57 3.28
C GLN A 89 -0.37 20.56 3.72
N SER A 90 -0.28 20.29 5.03
CA SER A 90 0.60 19.23 5.57
C SER A 90 0.27 17.84 5.02
N MET A 91 -1.00 17.56 4.69
CA MET A 91 -1.42 16.30 4.08
C MET A 91 -1.16 16.23 2.57
N HIS A 92 -1.24 17.36 1.87
CA HIS A 92 -0.91 17.42 0.44
C HIS A 92 0.60 17.25 0.19
N ASP A 93 1.43 17.77 1.11
CA ASP A 93 2.89 17.62 1.07
C ASP A 93 3.37 16.24 1.57
N MET A 94 2.46 15.42 2.11
CA MET A 94 2.76 14.07 2.57
C MET A 94 2.73 13.09 1.39
N ALA A 95 3.91 12.62 0.97
CA ALA A 95 4.00 11.40 0.19
C ALA A 95 3.63 10.24 1.12
N PHE A 96 2.38 9.76 1.05
CA PHE A 96 1.92 8.65 1.89
C PHE A 96 2.77 7.40 1.62
N ASP A 97 3.37 6.88 2.68
CA ASP A 97 3.98 5.55 2.66
C ASP A 97 2.86 4.50 2.67
N VAL A 98 2.98 3.51 1.79
CA VAL A 98 1.98 2.43 1.67
C VAL A 98 1.82 1.66 2.97
N CYS A 99 2.90 1.42 3.71
CA CYS A 99 2.85 0.69 4.96
C CYS A 99 2.18 1.53 6.05
N GLU A 100 2.38 2.84 6.09
CA GLU A 100 1.66 3.74 7.00
C GLU A 100 0.16 3.73 6.73
N VAL A 101 -0.23 3.80 5.45
CA VAL A 101 -1.65 3.70 5.05
C VAL A 101 -2.25 2.38 5.52
N LEU A 102 -1.60 1.25 5.24
CA LEU A 102 -2.11 -0.06 5.63
C LEU A 102 -2.12 -0.27 7.16
N ASP A 103 -1.14 0.28 7.89
CA ASP A 103 -1.10 0.23 9.36
C ASP A 103 -2.28 1.02 9.97
N GLU A 104 -2.60 2.19 9.41
CA GLU A 104 -3.80 2.93 9.80
C GLU A 104 -5.09 2.18 9.44
N MET A 105 -5.15 1.52 8.27
CA MET A 105 -6.27 0.66 7.91
C MET A 105 -6.48 -0.49 8.92
N GLN A 106 -5.39 -1.10 9.38
CA GLN A 106 -5.42 -2.17 10.39
C GLN A 106 -6.05 -1.68 11.70
N LYS A 107 -5.65 -0.49 12.16
CA LYS A 107 -6.16 0.12 13.41
C LYS A 107 -7.59 0.66 13.30
N TRP A 108 -8.03 1.02 12.10
CA TRP A 108 -9.32 1.66 11.89
C TRP A 108 -10.47 0.73 12.34
N VAL A 109 -11.42 1.23 13.14
CA VAL A 109 -12.66 0.50 13.47
C VAL A 109 -13.76 0.93 12.49
N SER A 110 -14.31 -0.03 11.73
CA SER A 110 -15.45 0.20 10.84
C SER A 110 -16.64 -0.67 11.25
N MET A 111 -17.85 -0.13 11.10
CA MET A 111 -19.09 -0.87 11.32
C MET A 111 -19.35 -1.89 10.20
N ASN A 112 -18.99 -1.54 8.95
CA ASN A 112 -18.99 -2.46 7.82
C ASN A 112 -17.54 -2.67 7.33
N PRO A 113 -17.02 -3.90 7.33
CA PRO A 113 -15.67 -4.19 6.82
C PRO A 113 -15.44 -3.74 5.37
N MET A 114 -16.49 -3.65 4.55
CA MET A 114 -16.40 -3.15 3.17
C MET A 114 -15.98 -1.67 3.11
N ASP A 115 -16.32 -0.87 4.12
CA ASP A 115 -15.98 0.55 4.15
C ASP A 115 -14.47 0.76 4.29
N LYS A 116 -13.76 -0.23 4.85
CA LYS A 116 -12.29 -0.20 4.85
C LYS A 116 -11.72 -0.37 3.45
N ILE A 117 -12.25 -1.30 2.65
CA ILE A 117 -11.81 -1.48 1.25
C ILE A 117 -12.12 -0.22 0.44
N ALA A 118 -13.33 0.33 0.60
CA ALA A 118 -13.73 1.57 -0.05
C ALA A 118 -12.84 2.76 0.37
N GLY A 119 -12.58 2.90 1.67
CA GLY A 119 -11.70 3.94 2.21
C GLY A 119 -10.28 3.83 1.71
N LEU A 120 -9.75 2.62 1.58
CA LEU A 120 -8.43 2.36 1.02
C LEU A 120 -8.33 2.80 -0.45
N ALA A 121 -9.39 2.64 -1.25
CA ALA A 121 -9.42 3.08 -2.65
C ALA A 121 -9.07 4.58 -2.81
N PHE A 122 -9.46 5.42 -1.85
CA PHE A 122 -9.11 6.84 -1.83
C PHE A 122 -7.63 7.11 -1.50
N LEU A 123 -7.01 6.23 -0.72
CA LEU A 123 -5.61 6.36 -0.29
C LEU A 123 -4.64 5.83 -1.36
N VAL A 124 -5.03 4.77 -2.08
CA VAL A 124 -4.15 4.04 -3.00
C VAL A 124 -4.04 4.58 -4.42
N LYS A 125 -4.58 5.77 -4.70
CA LYS A 125 -4.54 6.43 -6.02
C LYS A 125 -4.95 5.47 -7.15
N CYS A 126 -6.20 5.02 -7.14
CA CYS A 126 -6.79 4.30 -8.27
C CYS A 126 -7.13 5.28 -9.42
N ASP A 127 -6.92 4.84 -10.66
CA ASP A 127 -7.40 5.56 -11.85
C ASP A 127 -8.93 5.47 -11.97
N THR A 128 -9.53 4.41 -11.41
CA THR A 128 -10.98 4.21 -11.32
C THR A 128 -11.30 3.48 -10.03
N ILE A 129 -12.20 4.01 -9.21
CA ILE A 129 -12.66 3.32 -7.99
C ILE A 129 -13.65 2.23 -8.38
N PRO A 130 -13.48 0.98 -7.92
CA PRO A 130 -14.43 -0.09 -8.22
C PRO A 130 -15.79 0.21 -7.56
N PRO A 131 -16.90 -0.17 -8.20
CA PRO A 131 -18.23 0.09 -7.65
C PRO A 131 -18.42 -0.60 -6.29
N TYR A 132 -18.94 0.15 -5.32
CA TYR A 132 -19.24 -0.37 -3.99
C TYR A 132 -20.61 -1.05 -3.97
N HIS A 133 -20.64 -2.32 -3.60
CA HIS A 133 -21.88 -3.07 -3.39
C HIS A 133 -21.90 -3.66 -1.99
N GLU A 134 -22.86 -3.25 -1.15
CA GLU A 134 -22.99 -3.76 0.22
C GLU A 134 -23.20 -5.28 0.30
N SER A 135 -23.76 -5.88 -0.74
CA SER A 135 -24.00 -7.33 -0.85
C SER A 135 -22.81 -8.13 -1.38
N GLU A 136 -21.72 -7.46 -1.77
CA GLU A 136 -20.53 -8.12 -2.31
C GLU A 136 -19.64 -8.68 -1.19
N SER A 137 -18.95 -9.77 -1.48
CA SER A 137 -17.98 -10.33 -0.53
C SER A 137 -16.70 -9.49 -0.50
N LEU A 138 -16.09 -9.34 0.68
CA LEU A 138 -14.78 -8.68 0.84
C LEU A 138 -13.71 -9.21 -0.12
N LYS A 139 -13.72 -10.51 -0.41
CA LYS A 139 -12.79 -11.14 -1.35
C LYS A 139 -12.93 -10.56 -2.77
N HIS A 140 -14.15 -10.42 -3.26
CA HIS A 140 -14.41 -9.89 -4.61
C HIS A 140 -14.12 -8.39 -4.68
N ALA A 141 -14.55 -7.62 -3.67
CA ALA A 141 -14.28 -6.20 -3.59
C ALA A 141 -12.77 -5.89 -3.51
N TRP A 142 -12.02 -6.68 -2.74
CA TRP A 142 -10.56 -6.58 -2.67
C TRP A 142 -9.90 -6.91 -4.00
N ALA A 143 -10.32 -8.00 -4.67
CA ALA A 143 -9.79 -8.36 -5.98
C ALA A 143 -10.06 -7.26 -7.02
N ALA A 144 -11.27 -6.69 -7.03
CA ALA A 144 -11.63 -5.57 -7.90
C ALA A 144 -10.75 -4.34 -7.61
N LEU A 145 -10.47 -4.02 -6.34
CA LEU A 145 -9.59 -2.93 -5.95
C LEU A 145 -8.14 -3.16 -6.39
N VAL A 146 -7.59 -4.35 -6.15
CA VAL A 146 -6.21 -4.68 -6.55
C VAL A 146 -6.02 -4.51 -8.06
N ASN A 147 -7.00 -4.92 -8.87
CA ASN A 147 -6.93 -4.81 -10.33
C ASN A 147 -6.89 -3.38 -10.87
N VAL A 148 -7.44 -2.40 -10.14
CA VAL A 148 -7.48 -0.97 -10.55
C VAL A 148 -6.50 -0.09 -9.77
N MET A 149 -5.77 -0.69 -8.82
CA MET A 149 -4.77 -0.02 -8.00
C MET A 149 -3.50 0.25 -8.83
N ASP A 150 -2.86 1.40 -8.58
CA ASP A 150 -1.58 1.71 -9.22
C ASP A 150 -0.52 0.63 -8.92
N LYS A 151 0.22 0.21 -9.95
CA LYS A 151 1.18 -0.90 -9.91
C LYS A 151 2.28 -0.72 -8.84
N ARG A 152 2.56 0.51 -8.40
CA ARG A 152 3.49 0.79 -7.28
C ARG A 152 3.05 0.15 -5.97
N TRP A 153 1.76 -0.11 -5.79
CA TRP A 153 1.22 -0.79 -4.60
C TRP A 153 1.39 -2.30 -4.66
N TRP A 154 1.34 -2.91 -5.84
CA TRP A 154 1.48 -4.37 -6.00
C TRP A 154 2.84 -4.85 -5.51
N VAL A 155 3.88 -4.04 -5.74
CA VAL A 155 5.22 -4.32 -5.24
C VAL A 155 5.25 -4.46 -3.73
N ARG A 156 4.44 -3.68 -3.00
CA ARG A 156 4.41 -3.73 -1.53
C ARG A 156 3.75 -5.01 -1.03
N PHE A 157 2.76 -5.53 -1.75
CA PHE A 157 2.19 -6.85 -1.47
C PHE A 157 3.18 -7.97 -1.75
N PHE A 158 4.01 -7.81 -2.78
CA PHE A 158 5.11 -8.74 -3.06
C PHE A 158 6.15 -8.78 -1.92
N LEU A 159 6.29 -7.69 -1.15
CA LEU A 159 7.18 -7.61 0.01
C LEU A 159 6.58 -8.13 1.32
N CYS A 160 5.31 -8.52 1.35
CA CYS A 160 4.74 -9.14 2.54
C CYS A 160 5.43 -10.48 2.80
N ALA A 161 5.67 -10.83 4.07
CA ALA A 161 6.31 -12.10 4.43
C ALA A 161 5.52 -13.30 3.89
N GLU A 162 4.23 -13.37 4.21
CA GLU A 162 3.40 -14.50 3.81
C GLU A 162 3.09 -14.50 2.30
N PRO A 163 3.07 -15.68 1.67
CA PRO A 163 2.56 -15.79 0.31
C PRO A 163 1.04 -15.54 0.31
N GLY A 164 0.59 -14.90 -0.76
CA GLY A 164 -0.81 -14.69 -1.08
C GLY A 164 -1.60 -15.99 -1.16
N ASN A 165 -2.85 -15.95 -0.72
CA ASN A 165 -3.75 -17.12 -0.69
C ASN A 165 -4.96 -17.01 -1.64
N THR A 166 -5.02 -15.98 -2.49
CA THR A 166 -6.19 -15.69 -3.35
C THR A 166 -6.06 -16.16 -4.80
N GLY A 167 -4.90 -16.64 -5.20
CA GLY A 167 -4.59 -17.07 -6.56
C GLY A 167 -3.08 -17.09 -6.75
N LYS A 168 -2.56 -15.97 -7.27
CA LYS A 168 -1.11 -15.74 -7.40
C LYS A 168 -0.47 -15.60 -6.02
N LYS A 169 0.71 -16.19 -5.77
CA LYS A 169 1.36 -16.21 -4.44
C LYS A 169 1.93 -14.85 -4.03
N TRP A 170 1.99 -13.88 -4.92
CA TRP A 170 2.29 -12.50 -4.57
C TRP A 170 1.04 -11.69 -4.19
N GLN A 171 -0.16 -12.14 -4.57
CA GLN A 171 -1.42 -11.43 -4.32
C GLN A 171 -1.98 -11.75 -2.93
N ILE A 172 -1.68 -10.88 -1.98
CA ILE A 172 -2.18 -11.00 -0.61
C ILE A 172 -3.70 -10.83 -0.54
N SER A 173 -4.35 -11.55 0.36
CA SER A 173 -5.78 -11.37 0.61
C SER A 173 -6.08 -10.17 1.51
N TRP A 174 -7.33 -9.72 1.49
CA TRP A 174 -7.81 -8.73 2.45
C TRP A 174 -7.55 -9.14 3.91
N ASP A 175 -7.80 -10.42 4.25
CA ASP A 175 -7.54 -10.90 5.61
C ASP A 175 -6.05 -10.84 5.96
N GLN A 176 -5.16 -11.16 5.01
CA GLN A 176 -3.71 -11.05 5.21
C GLN A 176 -3.28 -9.58 5.40
N VAL A 177 -3.81 -8.66 4.59
CA VAL A 177 -3.58 -7.21 4.75
C VAL A 177 -3.96 -6.75 6.15
N MET A 178 -5.07 -7.27 6.68
CA MET A 178 -5.65 -6.78 7.92
C MET A 178 -5.12 -7.43 9.19
N MET A 179 -4.57 -8.64 9.09
CA MET A 179 -4.15 -9.43 10.26
C MET A 179 -2.64 -9.61 10.39
N LYS A 180 -1.88 -9.38 9.32
CA LYS A 180 -0.44 -9.69 9.30
C LYS A 180 0.40 -8.43 9.46
N PRO A 181 1.56 -8.54 10.13
CA PRO A 181 2.49 -7.43 10.21
C PRO A 181 2.93 -7.03 8.80
N LEU A 182 2.86 -5.73 8.53
CA LEU A 182 3.26 -5.15 7.26
C LEU A 182 4.79 -5.11 7.17
N PRO A 183 5.37 -5.18 5.97
CA PRO A 183 6.82 -5.13 5.81
C PRO A 183 7.38 -3.81 6.33
N ALA A 184 8.46 -3.88 7.12
CA ALA A 184 9.14 -2.71 7.69
C ALA A 184 9.89 -1.86 6.64
N PHE A 185 9.88 -2.25 5.36
CA PHE A 185 10.72 -1.67 4.32
C PHE A 185 9.93 -0.74 3.40
N SER A 186 10.33 0.52 3.41
CA SER A 186 9.58 1.63 2.83
C SER A 186 10.30 2.30 1.63
N LYS A 187 11.61 2.14 1.43
CA LYS A 187 12.33 3.15 0.62
C LYS A 187 12.45 2.96 -0.90
N TYR A 188 12.68 1.76 -1.45
CA TYR A 188 12.76 1.54 -2.90
C TYR A 188 12.33 0.12 -3.25
N CYS A 189 11.67 -0.04 -4.40
CA CYS A 189 10.90 -1.24 -4.73
C CYS A 189 10.99 -1.52 -6.24
N LEU A 190 11.08 -2.81 -6.56
CA LEU A 190 11.01 -3.39 -7.91
C LEU A 190 9.88 -2.79 -8.74
N ASN A 191 10.10 -2.55 -10.03
CA ASN A 191 8.98 -2.25 -10.93
C ASN A 191 8.30 -3.58 -11.31
N VAL A 192 7.15 -3.85 -10.70
CA VAL A 192 6.25 -4.92 -11.14
C VAL A 192 5.42 -4.41 -12.30
N HIS A 193 5.50 -5.12 -13.41
CA HIS A 193 4.75 -4.89 -14.62
C HIS A 193 3.66 -5.94 -14.77
N TRP A 194 2.61 -5.57 -15.50
CA TRP A 194 1.49 -6.45 -15.81
C TRP A 194 1.15 -6.29 -17.28
N ASP A 195 0.98 -7.43 -17.94
CA ASP A 195 0.52 -7.53 -19.32
C ASP A 195 -0.95 -7.99 -19.35
N GLU A 196 -1.85 -7.09 -19.76
CA GLU A 196 -3.29 -7.35 -19.95
C GLU A 196 -3.56 -8.46 -20.97
N THR A 197 -2.67 -8.66 -21.94
CA THR A 197 -2.90 -9.58 -23.05
C THR A 197 -2.58 -11.03 -22.71
N GLU A 198 -1.66 -11.25 -21.77
CA GLU A 198 -1.22 -12.59 -21.36
C GLU A 198 -1.68 -12.97 -19.94
N ASP A 199 -2.29 -12.05 -19.17
CA ASP A 199 -2.62 -12.21 -17.74
C ASP A 199 -1.39 -12.60 -16.88
N GLU A 200 -0.22 -12.13 -17.33
CA GLU A 200 1.07 -12.41 -16.70
C GLU A 200 1.59 -11.17 -15.98
N ASP A 201 1.90 -11.34 -14.69
CA ASP A 201 2.65 -10.33 -13.92
C ASP A 201 4.12 -10.68 -14.01
N TRP A 202 4.97 -9.68 -14.21
CA TRP A 202 6.40 -9.91 -14.28
C TRP A 202 7.19 -8.74 -13.71
N CYS A 203 8.42 -9.01 -13.29
CA CYS A 203 9.37 -7.97 -12.89
C CYS A 203 10.74 -8.23 -13.50
N ASN A 204 11.48 -7.15 -13.78
CA ASN A 204 12.90 -7.23 -14.07
C ASN A 204 13.66 -6.98 -12.77
N ALA A 205 14.52 -7.92 -12.41
CA ALA A 205 15.23 -7.85 -11.15
C ALA A 205 16.56 -8.59 -11.21
N GLU A 206 17.49 -8.18 -10.36
CA GLU A 206 18.64 -9.00 -10.04
C GLU A 206 18.23 -10.15 -9.14
N GLY A 207 18.63 -11.37 -9.49
CA GLY A 207 18.42 -12.53 -8.64
C GLY A 207 19.64 -13.43 -8.52
N VAL A 208 19.63 -14.24 -7.47
CA VAL A 208 20.66 -15.25 -7.19
C VAL A 208 20.01 -16.50 -6.64
N GLU A 209 20.52 -17.66 -7.02
CA GLU A 209 20.12 -18.95 -6.45
C GLU A 209 21.05 -19.32 -5.29
N GLY A 210 20.48 -19.79 -4.18
CA GLY A 210 21.28 -20.20 -3.03
C GLY A 210 20.51 -21.05 -2.02
N LEU A 211 21.27 -21.76 -1.20
CA LEU A 211 20.77 -22.60 -0.12
C LEU A 211 20.51 -21.75 1.13
N VAL A 212 19.27 -21.77 1.60
CA VAL A 212 18.84 -21.06 2.82
C VAL A 212 18.79 -22.05 3.98
N LEU A 213 19.44 -21.72 5.09
CA LEU A 213 19.53 -22.54 6.30
C LEU A 213 19.16 -21.73 7.56
N GLY A 214 18.67 -22.41 8.59
CA GLY A 214 18.45 -21.80 9.92
C GLY A 214 17.19 -20.95 10.08
N LEU A 215 16.30 -20.90 9.08
CA LEU A 215 15.02 -20.17 9.12
C LEU A 215 13.79 -21.09 9.19
N ALA A 216 14.00 -22.41 9.36
CA ALA A 216 12.91 -23.39 9.36
C ALA A 216 12.17 -23.50 10.69
N VAL A 217 12.80 -23.11 11.80
CA VAL A 217 12.22 -23.14 13.15
C VAL A 217 11.94 -21.72 13.60
N VAL A 218 10.68 -21.46 13.95
CA VAL A 218 10.20 -20.14 14.37
C VAL A 218 10.42 -19.98 15.86
N GLU A 219 11.27 -19.04 16.25
CA GLU A 219 11.45 -18.59 17.62
C GLU A 219 10.80 -17.22 17.84
N GLU A 220 10.64 -16.80 19.10
CA GLU A 220 10.09 -15.49 19.44
C GLU A 220 11.12 -14.40 19.12
N GLY A 221 10.85 -13.60 18.08
CA GLY A 221 11.71 -12.51 17.64
C GLY A 221 12.18 -12.67 16.19
N ASP A 222 13.27 -12.00 15.86
CA ASP A 222 13.89 -12.08 14.53
C ASP A 222 14.60 -13.44 14.37
N GLN A 223 14.33 -14.12 13.26
CA GLN A 223 14.97 -15.37 12.93
C GLN A 223 16.25 -15.10 12.16
N HIS A 224 17.35 -15.75 12.55
CA HIS A 224 18.64 -15.59 11.91
C HIS A 224 19.06 -16.89 11.23
N GLY A 225 19.49 -16.77 9.98
CA GLY A 225 19.89 -17.89 9.15
C GLY A 225 21.18 -17.62 8.40
N VAL A 226 21.52 -18.55 7.52
CA VAL A 226 22.66 -18.44 6.62
C VAL A 226 22.21 -18.71 5.19
N LEU A 227 22.60 -17.81 4.30
CA LEU A 227 22.53 -18.02 2.87
C LEU A 227 23.88 -18.53 2.36
N ILE A 228 23.87 -19.64 1.63
CA ILE A 228 25.05 -20.17 0.93
C ILE A 228 24.85 -20.03 -0.57
N VAL A 229 25.76 -19.33 -1.23
CA VAL A 229 25.77 -19.14 -2.69
C VAL A 229 27.12 -19.58 -3.26
N LYS A 230 27.12 -20.05 -4.51
CA LYS A 230 28.35 -20.43 -5.22
C LYS A 230 28.74 -19.33 -6.19
N ASP A 231 30.01 -18.95 -6.20
CA ASP A 231 30.52 -18.05 -7.22
C ASP A 231 30.74 -18.77 -8.57
N LYS A 232 31.15 -18.00 -9.58
CA LYS A 232 31.44 -18.53 -10.93
C LYS A 232 32.59 -19.55 -10.93
N GLY A 233 33.44 -19.56 -9.92
CA GLY A 233 34.49 -20.55 -9.70
C GLY A 233 34.04 -21.78 -8.91
N GLY A 234 32.78 -21.81 -8.45
CA GLY A 234 32.22 -22.88 -7.63
C GLY A 234 32.58 -22.78 -6.14
N ILE A 235 33.19 -21.68 -5.69
CA ILE A 235 33.50 -21.45 -4.28
C ILE A 235 32.22 -21.05 -3.55
N GLU A 236 31.96 -21.69 -2.41
CA GLU A 236 30.83 -21.38 -1.55
C GLU A 236 31.13 -20.16 -0.67
N HIS A 237 30.21 -19.19 -0.69
CA HIS A 237 30.21 -17.99 0.13
C HIS A 237 29.01 -18.02 1.06
N ARG A 238 29.19 -17.58 2.30
CA ARG A 238 28.17 -17.62 3.36
C ARG A 238 27.82 -16.19 3.76
N PHE A 239 26.53 -15.89 3.80
CA PHE A 239 25.98 -14.59 4.14
C PHE A 239 24.99 -14.72 5.28
N GLU A 240 25.05 -13.80 6.23
CA GLU A 240 24.07 -13.71 7.32
C GLU A 240 22.75 -13.14 6.78
N ILE A 241 21.65 -13.80 7.12
CA ILE A 241 20.30 -13.42 6.69
C ILE A 241 19.36 -13.37 7.89
N THR A 242 18.36 -12.49 7.83
CA THR A 242 17.39 -12.30 8.91
C THR A 242 15.96 -12.31 8.35
N ALA A 243 15.04 -13.00 9.02
CA ALA A 243 13.61 -12.90 8.77
C ALA A 243 12.91 -12.27 9.99
N THR A 244 12.30 -11.10 9.81
CA THR A 244 11.59 -10.35 10.87
C THR A 244 10.11 -10.76 10.95
N HIS A 245 9.80 -12.02 10.67
CA HIS A 245 8.44 -12.53 10.57
C HIS A 245 8.35 -13.96 11.12
N MET A 246 7.15 -14.36 11.53
CA MET A 246 6.93 -15.66 12.18
C MET A 246 6.66 -16.81 11.19
N SER A 247 6.74 -16.57 9.88
CA SER A 247 6.58 -17.63 8.87
C SER A 247 7.88 -18.43 8.72
N PRO A 248 7.86 -19.77 8.88
CA PRO A 248 9.06 -20.58 8.67
C PRO A 248 9.45 -20.61 7.20
N ILE A 249 10.75 -20.59 6.93
CA ILE A 249 11.33 -20.82 5.61
C ILE A 249 12.08 -22.16 5.67
N PRO A 250 11.54 -23.24 5.09
CA PRO A 250 12.19 -24.54 5.09
C PRO A 250 13.59 -24.48 4.50
N GLU A 251 14.51 -25.31 5.02
CA GLU A 251 15.86 -25.39 4.47
C GLU A 251 15.82 -26.00 3.07
N ASP A 252 16.15 -25.19 2.07
CA ASP A 252 16.12 -25.57 0.66
C ASP A 252 16.91 -24.58 -0.19
N THR A 253 17.10 -24.92 -1.46
CA THR A 253 17.61 -24.00 -2.47
C THR A 253 16.48 -23.15 -3.03
N TYR A 254 16.65 -21.84 -2.96
CA TYR A 254 15.68 -20.87 -3.45
C TYR A 254 16.31 -19.92 -4.46
N MET A 255 15.46 -19.40 -5.35
CA MET A 255 15.76 -18.19 -6.09
C MET A 255 15.41 -17.00 -5.19
N MET A 256 16.34 -16.06 -5.06
CA MET A 256 16.13 -14.83 -4.31
C MET A 256 16.21 -13.66 -5.26
N ILE A 257 15.23 -12.76 -5.15
CA ILE A 257 15.14 -11.55 -5.96
C ILE A 257 15.49 -10.35 -5.08
N ASP A 258 16.48 -9.55 -5.51
CA ASP A 258 16.84 -8.30 -4.84
C ASP A 258 15.71 -7.28 -5.05
N THR A 259 15.20 -6.71 -3.96
CA THR A 259 14.12 -5.71 -4.03
C THR A 259 14.63 -4.28 -4.31
N ASN A 260 15.93 -4.18 -4.56
CA ASN A 260 16.71 -3.01 -4.94
C ASN A 260 16.61 -1.86 -3.93
N GLY A 261 17.20 -2.07 -2.75
CA GLY A 261 17.64 -0.97 -1.90
C GLY A 261 18.86 -0.28 -2.50
N SER A 262 18.88 1.05 -2.49
CA SER A 262 20.10 1.84 -2.72
C SER A 262 21.25 1.30 -1.86
N GLU A 263 22.51 1.42 -2.32
CA GLU A 263 23.71 1.11 -1.53
C GLU A 263 23.74 1.84 -0.17
N SER A 264 22.99 2.94 -0.04
CA SER A 264 22.84 3.70 1.20
C SER A 264 21.79 3.16 2.18
N SER A 265 21.06 2.09 1.84
CA SER A 265 20.09 1.50 2.76
C SER A 265 20.80 0.59 3.79
N PRO A 266 20.50 0.74 5.09
CA PRO A 266 21.13 -0.10 6.12
C PRO A 266 20.71 -1.57 6.04
N HIS A 267 19.56 -1.85 5.42
CA HIS A 267 18.96 -3.18 5.29
C HIS A 267 18.29 -3.30 3.93
N CYS A 268 18.49 -4.42 3.24
CA CYS A 268 17.89 -4.67 1.93
C CYS A 268 17.05 -5.93 1.96
N GLY A 269 15.80 -5.78 1.50
CA GLY A 269 14.85 -6.87 1.40
C GLY A 269 15.15 -7.75 0.20
N TRP A 270 14.95 -9.05 0.36
CA TRP A 270 15.02 -10.03 -0.69
C TRP A 270 13.75 -10.87 -0.68
N VAL A 271 13.18 -11.09 -1.86
CA VAL A 271 12.03 -11.98 -2.00
C VAL A 271 12.55 -13.39 -2.26
N VAL A 272 12.15 -14.33 -1.42
CA VAL A 272 12.51 -15.74 -1.50
C VAL A 272 11.42 -16.48 -2.25
N GLY A 273 11.77 -17.23 -3.28
CA GLY A 273 10.82 -18.02 -4.05
C GLY A 273 11.43 -19.21 -4.77
N ARG A 274 10.56 -19.99 -5.38
CA ARG A 274 10.93 -21.15 -6.20
C ARG A 274 10.97 -20.75 -7.66
N SER A 275 12.09 -21.03 -8.30
CA SER A 275 12.22 -20.92 -9.75
C SER A 275 11.57 -22.14 -10.41
N LEU A 276 10.68 -21.90 -11.36
CA LEU A 276 9.97 -22.93 -12.13
C LEU A 276 10.29 -22.81 -13.61
N SER A 277 9.95 -23.84 -14.39
CA SER A 277 10.16 -23.85 -15.84
C SER A 277 9.46 -22.67 -16.52
N GLY A 278 10.13 -22.06 -17.49
CA GLY A 278 9.60 -20.94 -18.27
C GLY A 278 9.78 -19.57 -17.61
N GLY A 279 10.73 -19.40 -16.69
CA GLY A 279 11.00 -18.10 -16.05
C GLY A 279 10.00 -17.72 -14.94
N LYS A 280 9.18 -18.68 -14.51
CA LYS A 280 8.17 -18.49 -13.47
C LYS A 280 8.79 -18.49 -12.09
N PHE A 281 8.32 -17.59 -11.23
CA PHE A 281 8.78 -17.40 -9.87
C PHE A 281 7.59 -17.50 -8.91
N GLU A 282 7.58 -18.54 -8.09
CA GLU A 282 6.58 -18.73 -7.04
C GLU A 282 7.10 -18.17 -5.72
N LYS A 283 6.48 -17.11 -5.21
CA LYS A 283 6.88 -16.51 -3.94
C LYS A 283 6.66 -17.47 -2.76
N VAL A 284 7.68 -17.60 -1.91
CA VAL A 284 7.65 -18.37 -0.67
C VAL A 284 7.63 -17.44 0.54
N SER A 285 8.60 -16.53 0.63
CA SER A 285 8.75 -15.63 1.78
C SER A 285 9.62 -14.41 1.47
N MET A 286 10.03 -13.69 2.51
CA MET A 286 10.93 -12.55 2.46
C MET A 286 12.08 -12.73 3.45
N LEU A 287 13.26 -12.21 3.14
CA LEU A 287 14.36 -12.10 4.09
C LEU A 287 15.07 -10.76 3.94
N ILE A 288 15.95 -10.47 4.89
CA ILE A 288 16.73 -9.24 4.95
C ILE A 288 18.20 -9.64 4.96
N ILE A 289 18.98 -8.92 4.16
CA ILE A 289 20.43 -8.96 4.19
C ILE A 289 20.92 -7.59 4.64
N SER A 290 21.86 -7.56 5.58
CA SER A 290 22.47 -6.29 6.03
C SER A 290 23.18 -5.61 4.87
N GLY A 291 23.27 -4.27 4.86
CA GLY A 291 23.96 -3.55 3.78
C GLY A 291 25.42 -4.00 3.59
N ALA A 292 26.10 -4.38 4.67
CA ALA A 292 27.47 -4.90 4.63
C ALA A 292 27.57 -6.26 3.92
N GLU A 293 26.66 -7.19 4.23
CA GLU A 293 26.60 -8.51 3.59
C GLU A 293 26.15 -8.40 2.13
N GLN A 294 25.19 -7.52 1.83
CA GLN A 294 24.74 -7.30 0.45
C GLN A 294 25.86 -6.71 -0.42
N SER A 295 26.68 -5.80 0.13
CA SER A 295 27.82 -5.22 -0.60
C SER A 295 28.84 -6.30 -0.99
N LYS A 296 29.10 -7.26 -0.09
CA LYS A 296 29.95 -8.43 -0.38
C LYS A 296 29.31 -9.33 -1.43
N LEU A 297 28.01 -9.61 -1.33
CA LEU A 297 27.27 -10.45 -2.27
C LEU A 297 27.29 -9.87 -3.69
N ARG A 298 27.01 -8.56 -3.83
CA ARG A 298 27.10 -7.84 -5.11
C ARG A 298 28.53 -7.83 -5.65
N GLY A 299 29.53 -7.72 -4.78
CA GLY A 299 30.95 -7.80 -5.14
C GLY A 299 31.38 -9.11 -5.80
N LEU A 300 30.62 -10.20 -5.63
CA LEU A 300 30.88 -11.47 -6.32
C LEU A 300 30.47 -11.43 -7.81
N GLY A 301 29.60 -10.50 -8.21
CA GLY A 301 29.11 -10.40 -9.59
C GLY A 301 28.36 -11.65 -10.06
N ILE A 302 27.62 -12.29 -9.14
CA ILE A 302 26.86 -13.53 -9.35
C ILE A 302 25.36 -13.28 -9.48
N THR A 303 24.89 -12.08 -9.17
CA THR A 303 23.51 -11.67 -9.45
C THR A 303 23.35 -11.45 -10.94
N GLU A 304 22.21 -11.86 -11.48
CA GLU A 304 21.88 -11.65 -12.89
C GLU A 304 20.54 -10.95 -13.00
N GLU A 305 20.49 -9.90 -13.82
CA GLU A 305 19.24 -9.26 -14.19
C GLU A 305 18.45 -10.17 -15.13
N ARG A 306 17.25 -10.56 -14.70
CA ARG A 306 16.36 -11.44 -15.44
C ARG A 306 14.91 -10.96 -15.31
N GLN A 307 14.10 -11.34 -16.29
CA GLN A 307 12.65 -11.21 -16.20
C GLN A 307 12.08 -12.41 -15.44
N TYR A 308 11.29 -12.15 -14.41
CA TYR A 308 10.59 -13.16 -13.61
C TYR A 308 9.09 -13.03 -13.82
N ILE A 309 8.43 -14.12 -14.24
CA ILE A 309 6.97 -14.20 -14.31
C ILE A 309 6.46 -14.57 -12.92
N LEU A 310 5.79 -13.65 -12.24
CA LEU A 310 5.34 -13.78 -10.87
C LEU A 310 4.04 -14.58 -10.81
N ILE A 311 4.07 -15.70 -10.09
CA ILE A 311 2.90 -16.56 -9.89
C ILE A 311 2.55 -16.76 -8.43
#